data_AF-A0A2S8BF63-F1
#
_entry.id   AF-A0A2S8BF63-F1
#
_cell.length_a   1.000
_cell.length_b   1.000
_cell.length_c   1.000
_cell.angle_alpha   90.00
_cell.angle_beta   90.00
_cell.angle_gamma   90.00
#
_symmetry.space_group_name_H-M   'P 1'
#
loop_
_entity.id
_entity.type
_entity.pdbx_description
1 polymer ?
#
loop_
_entity_poly.entity_id
_entity_poly.type
_entity_poly.pdbx_seq_one_letter_code
_entity_poly.pdbx_strand_id
1 'polypeptide(L)'
;MNRIATLRELRRELLTTCTPTPELAAAVGRHAQDDAFVRHFYTFVAHATYLRAALLLTRIAHHLSGEQRVAVLALGAGAAHSGGAYRLAADLISALDIAANRAGAEIPLMVRILKLDHRIRTALSGAAA
;
A
#
# COMPACT_ATOMS: atom_id res chain seq x y z
N MET A 1 -15.59 -1.87 -11.85
CA MET A 1 -15.62 -0.62 -11.05
C MET A 1 -14.73 0.44 -11.67
N ASN A 2 -15.26 1.65 -11.85
CA ASN A 2 -14.47 2.82 -12.26
C ASN A 2 -13.67 3.38 -11.06
N ARG A 3 -12.72 4.26 -11.34
CA ARG A 3 -11.80 4.84 -10.34
C ARG A 3 -12.50 5.48 -9.14
N ILE A 4 -13.53 6.29 -9.40
CA ILE A 4 -14.28 7.00 -8.35
C ILE A 4 -15.04 6.02 -7.46
N ALA A 5 -15.68 5.01 -8.05
CA ALA A 5 -16.36 3.95 -7.32
C ALA A 5 -15.38 3.18 -6.41
N THR A 6 -14.19 2.85 -6.91
CA THR A 6 -13.14 2.20 -6.11
C THR A 6 -12.68 3.06 -4.94
N LEU A 7 -12.47 4.36 -5.13
CA LEU A 7 -12.08 5.27 -4.03
C LEU A 7 -13.19 5.40 -2.98
N ARG A 8 -14.46 5.51 -3.40
CA ARG A 8 -15.61 5.56 -2.48
C ARG A 8 -15.72 4.28 -1.64
N GLU A 9 -15.53 3.13 -2.29
CA GLU A 9 -15.62 1.85 -1.64
C GLU A 9 -14.46 1.59 -0.67
N LEU A 10 -13.24 1.97 -1.05
CA LEU A 10 -12.09 1.99 -0.14
C LEU A 10 -12.36 2.85 1.10
N ARG A 11 -12.91 4.06 0.91
CA ARG A 11 -13.26 4.96 2.02
C ARG A 11 -14.33 4.35 2.91
N ARG A 12 -15.33 3.68 2.33
CA ARG A 12 -16.36 2.95 3.08
C ARG A 12 -15.72 1.89 3.96
N GLU A 13 -14.92 0.98 3.37
CA GLU A 13 -14.25 -0.09 4.11
C GLU A 13 -13.34 0.42 5.22
N LEU A 14 -12.64 1.55 5.01
CA LEU A 14 -11.81 2.15 6.06
C LEU A 14 -12.60 2.60 7.29
N LEU A 15 -13.81 3.11 7.07
CA LEU A 15 -14.67 3.65 8.11
C LEU A 15 -15.53 2.56 8.78
N THR A 16 -15.69 1.40 8.16
CA THR A 16 -16.52 0.31 8.68
C THR A 16 -15.69 -0.87 9.17
N THR A 17 -15.44 -1.85 8.30
CA THR A 17 -15.06 -3.24 8.59
C THR A 17 -13.58 -3.51 8.33
N CYS A 18 -12.97 -2.73 7.43
CA CYS A 18 -11.60 -2.92 6.98
C CYS A 18 -11.38 -4.31 6.33
N THR A 19 -12.41 -4.90 5.73
CA THR A 19 -12.37 -6.26 5.17
C THR A 19 -12.65 -6.17 3.68
N PRO A 20 -11.61 -6.16 2.82
CA PRO A 20 -11.80 -5.96 1.40
C PRO A 20 -12.46 -7.20 0.77
N THR A 21 -13.42 -6.97 -0.13
CA THR A 21 -13.92 -8.06 -0.98
C THR A 21 -12.90 -8.36 -2.10
N PRO A 22 -12.92 -9.56 -2.69
CA PRO A 22 -12.08 -9.89 -3.85
C PRO A 22 -12.28 -8.92 -5.03
N GLU A 23 -13.50 -8.46 -5.27
CA GLU A 23 -13.84 -7.50 -6.34
C GLU A 23 -13.22 -6.13 -6.07
N LEU A 24 -13.29 -5.66 -4.81
CA LEU A 24 -12.65 -4.43 -4.38
C LEU A 24 -11.13 -4.56 -4.54
N ALA A 25 -10.55 -5.68 -4.10
CA ALA A 25 -9.11 -5.90 -4.20
C ALA A 25 -8.63 -5.86 -5.65
N ALA A 26 -9.32 -6.57 -6.55
CA ALA A 26 -9.01 -6.54 -7.99
C ALA A 26 -9.17 -5.14 -8.58
N ALA A 27 -10.17 -4.36 -8.14
CA ALA A 27 -10.35 -2.99 -8.60
C ALA A 27 -9.24 -2.06 -8.12
N VAL A 28 -8.81 -2.19 -6.87
CA VAL A 28 -7.69 -1.42 -6.32
C VAL A 28 -6.40 -1.80 -7.03
N GLY A 29 -6.14 -3.08 -7.25
CA GLY A 29 -4.96 -3.56 -7.98
C GLY A 29 -4.83 -2.95 -9.38
N ARG A 30 -5.94 -2.84 -10.13
CA ARG A 30 -5.94 -2.19 -11.46
C ARG A 30 -5.64 -0.69 -11.42
N HIS A 31 -6.11 0.01 -10.38
CA HIS A 31 -5.96 1.47 -10.28
C HIS A 31 -4.70 1.90 -9.52
N ALA A 32 -4.03 0.99 -8.81
CA ALA A 32 -2.86 1.31 -7.98
C ALA A 32 -1.64 1.82 -8.79
N GLN A 33 -1.63 1.62 -10.11
CA GLN A 33 -0.62 2.15 -11.03
C GLN A 33 -0.99 3.52 -11.62
N ASP A 34 -2.23 4.02 -11.43
CA ASP A 34 -2.67 5.33 -11.89
C ASP A 34 -2.29 6.42 -10.85
N ASP A 35 -1.40 7.34 -11.24
CA ASP A 35 -0.94 8.45 -10.41
C ASP A 35 -2.09 9.31 -9.85
N ALA A 36 -3.16 9.51 -10.64
CA ALA A 36 -4.33 10.23 -10.17
C ALA A 36 -5.11 9.42 -9.13
N PHE A 37 -5.18 8.10 -9.25
CA PHE A 37 -5.76 7.26 -8.19
C PHE A 37 -4.93 7.35 -6.90
N VAL A 38 -3.60 7.22 -7.01
CA VAL A 38 -2.68 7.31 -5.87
C VAL A 38 -2.81 8.66 -5.16
N ARG A 39 -2.82 9.76 -5.92
CA ARG A 39 -3.01 11.11 -5.37
C ARG A 39 -4.34 11.24 -4.65
N HIS A 40 -5.44 10.85 -5.28
CA HIS A 40 -6.77 10.92 -4.67
C HIS A 40 -6.90 10.01 -3.45
N PHE A 41 -6.23 8.85 -3.43
CA PHE A 41 -6.19 7.98 -2.28
C PHE A 41 -5.59 8.71 -1.07
N TYR A 42 -4.41 9.35 -1.21
CA TYR A 42 -3.79 10.08 -0.10
C TYR A 42 -4.61 11.28 0.35
N THR A 43 -5.21 12.02 -0.59
CA THR A 43 -5.99 13.23 -0.28
C THR A 43 -7.35 12.92 0.34
N PHE A 44 -8.07 11.91 -0.16
CA PHE A 44 -9.48 11.71 0.18
C PHE A 44 -9.78 10.41 0.91
N VAL A 45 -8.91 9.41 0.85
CA VAL A 45 -9.19 8.08 1.42
C VAL A 45 -8.39 7.88 2.71
N ALA A 46 -7.08 8.13 2.66
CA ALA A 46 -6.18 7.89 3.79
C ALA A 46 -6.05 9.07 4.76
N HIS A 47 -6.54 10.26 4.39
CA HIS A 47 -6.44 11.46 5.24
C HIS A 47 -7.06 11.20 6.63
N ALA A 48 -6.31 11.54 7.68
CA ALA A 48 -6.61 11.25 9.10
C ALA A 48 -6.73 9.76 9.49
N THR A 49 -6.46 8.82 8.58
CA THR A 49 -6.62 7.37 8.81
C THR A 49 -5.48 6.53 8.22
N TYR A 50 -4.28 7.11 8.05
CA TYR A 50 -3.13 6.50 7.38
C TYR A 50 -2.77 5.08 7.87
N LEU A 51 -2.80 4.82 9.18
CA LEU A 51 -2.55 3.49 9.72
C LEU A 51 -3.63 2.47 9.30
N ARG A 52 -4.92 2.84 9.39
CA ARG A 52 -6.02 1.98 8.94
C ARG A 52 -5.93 1.73 7.43
N ALA A 53 -5.53 2.75 6.68
CA ALA A 53 -5.31 2.68 5.24
C ALA A 53 -4.19 1.68 4.89
N ALA A 54 -3.07 1.73 5.60
CA ALA A 54 -1.99 0.76 5.44
C ALA A 54 -2.47 -0.67 5.71
N LEU A 55 -3.17 -0.91 6.81
CA LEU A 55 -3.69 -2.23 7.17
C LEU A 55 -4.70 -2.78 6.16
N LEU A 56 -5.60 -1.93 5.64
CA LEU A 56 -6.53 -2.32 4.59
C LEU A 56 -5.78 -2.70 3.32
N LEU A 57 -4.76 -1.94 2.93
CA LEU A 57 -3.94 -2.23 1.75
C LEU A 57 -3.12 -3.51 1.92
N THR A 58 -2.65 -3.83 3.13
CA THR A 58 -2.04 -5.14 3.42
C THR A 58 -3.02 -6.27 3.12
N ARG A 59 -4.27 -6.15 3.59
CA ARG A 59 -5.33 -7.15 3.32
C ARG A 59 -5.62 -7.26 1.84
N ILE A 60 -5.75 -6.13 1.14
CA ILE A 60 -5.95 -6.11 -0.31
C ILE A 60 -4.79 -6.80 -1.04
N ALA A 61 -3.54 -6.54 -0.65
CA ALA A 61 -2.36 -7.13 -1.29
C ALA A 61 -2.33 -8.67 -1.18
N HIS A 62 -2.95 -9.27 -0.17
CA HIS A 62 -3.07 -10.73 -0.05
C HIS A 62 -3.95 -11.37 -1.13
N HIS A 63 -4.86 -10.60 -1.73
CA HIS A 63 -5.70 -11.08 -2.84
C HIS A 63 -5.03 -10.89 -4.22
N LEU A 64 -3.87 -10.25 -4.27
CA LEU A 64 -3.22 -9.83 -5.51
C LEU A 64 -1.93 -10.62 -5.76
N SER A 65 -1.50 -10.59 -7.02
CA SER A 65 -0.22 -11.14 -7.47
C SER A 65 0.41 -10.20 -8.50
N GLY A 66 1.65 -10.49 -8.91
CA GLY A 66 2.36 -9.74 -9.93
C GLY A 66 2.52 -8.25 -9.59
N GLU A 67 2.48 -7.41 -10.64
CA GLU A 67 2.63 -5.96 -10.52
C GLU A 67 1.55 -5.28 -9.67
N GLN A 68 0.32 -5.79 -9.70
CA GLN A 68 -0.78 -5.23 -8.91
C GLN A 68 -0.49 -5.34 -7.41
N ARG A 69 0.07 -6.47 -6.98
CA ARG A 69 0.51 -6.65 -5.59
C ARG A 69 1.63 -5.67 -5.24
N VAL A 70 2.61 -5.51 -6.11
CA VAL A 70 3.73 -4.56 -5.92
C VAL A 70 3.21 -3.13 -5.76
N ALA A 71 2.32 -2.69 -6.65
CA ALA A 71 1.73 -1.35 -6.60
C ALA A 71 0.93 -1.10 -5.31
N VAL A 72 0.12 -2.07 -4.88
CA VAL A 72 -0.66 -1.95 -3.64
C VAL A 72 0.22 -1.97 -2.39
N LEU A 73 1.26 -2.80 -2.35
CA LEU A 73 2.22 -2.80 -1.24
C LEU A 73 2.98 -1.47 -1.17
N ALA A 74 3.31 -0.86 -2.30
CA ALA A 74 3.95 0.47 -2.35
C ALA A 74 3.04 1.53 -1.74
N LEU A 75 1.76 1.52 -2.13
CA LEU A 75 0.73 2.41 -1.59
C LEU A 75 0.57 2.21 -0.07
N GLY A 76 0.58 0.95 0.38
CA GLY A 76 0.48 0.60 1.80
C GLY A 76 1.68 1.10 2.61
N ALA A 77 2.89 0.93 2.08
CA ALA A 77 4.12 1.40 2.72
C ALA A 77 4.14 2.93 2.88
N GLY A 78 3.72 3.67 1.85
CA GLY A 78 3.63 5.14 1.94
C GLY A 78 2.54 5.61 2.90
N ALA A 79 1.40 4.91 2.98
CA ALA A 79 0.38 5.18 4.00
C ALA A 79 0.92 4.90 5.41
N ALA A 80 1.59 3.77 5.63
CA ALA A 80 2.19 3.45 6.93
C ALA A 80 3.23 4.49 7.35
N HIS A 81 4.10 4.92 6.43
CA HIS A 81 5.08 5.99 6.67
C HIS A 81 4.40 7.33 7.02
N SER A 82 3.38 7.72 6.26
CA SER A 82 2.60 8.95 6.52
C SER A 82 1.88 8.92 7.88
N GLY A 83 1.51 7.73 8.35
CA GLY A 83 0.94 7.51 9.68
C GLY A 83 1.95 7.34 10.81
N GLY A 84 3.26 7.47 10.55
CA GLY A 84 4.33 7.26 11.54
C GLY A 84 4.59 5.80 11.91
N ALA A 85 3.97 4.84 11.23
CA ALA A 85 4.11 3.41 11.49
C ALA A 85 5.31 2.82 10.74
N TYR A 86 6.52 3.26 11.09
CA TYR A 86 7.76 2.95 10.35
C TYR A 86 8.09 1.45 10.29
N ARG A 87 7.75 0.68 11.33
CA ARG A 87 7.92 -0.78 11.32
C ARG A 87 7.01 -1.44 10.28
N LEU A 88 5.72 -1.10 10.28
CA LEU A 88 4.77 -1.60 9.29
C LEU A 88 5.18 -1.18 7.87
N ALA A 89 5.66 0.06 7.69
CA ALA A 89 6.18 0.50 6.40
C ALA A 89 7.37 -0.35 5.95
N ALA A 90 8.33 -0.65 6.84
CA ALA A 90 9.47 -1.52 6.55
C ALA A 90 9.05 -2.98 6.22
N ASP A 91 8.06 -3.52 6.93
CA ASP A 91 7.53 -4.87 6.66
C ASP A 91 6.87 -4.93 5.27
N LEU A 92 6.11 -3.89 4.91
CA LEU A 92 5.47 -3.78 3.60
C LEU A 92 6.50 -3.58 2.47
N ILE A 93 7.58 -2.83 2.73
CA ILE A 93 8.69 -2.68 1.78
C ILE A 93 9.39 -4.03 1.57
N SER A 94 9.64 -4.81 2.63
CA SER A 94 10.23 -6.14 2.53
C SER A 94 9.33 -7.10 1.73
N ALA A 95 8.03 -7.08 1.99
CA ALA A 95 7.05 -7.87 1.25
C ALA A 95 6.98 -7.45 -0.24
N LEU A 96 7.13 -6.16 -0.51
CA LEU A 96 7.17 -5.61 -1.87
C LEU A 96 8.40 -6.09 -2.61
N ASP A 97 9.59 -6.04 -2.00
CA ASP A 97 10.84 -6.49 -2.64
C ASP A 97 10.74 -7.97 -3.05
N ILE A 98 10.19 -8.82 -2.19
CA ILE A 98 9.94 -10.23 -2.49
C ILE A 98 8.95 -10.36 -3.66
N ALA A 99 7.85 -9.59 -3.65
CA ALA A 99 6.85 -9.64 -4.70
C ALA A 99 7.40 -9.15 -6.05
N ALA A 100 8.18 -8.07 -6.06
CA ALA A 100 8.80 -7.50 -7.24
C ALA A 100 9.80 -8.47 -7.88
N ASN A 101 10.67 -9.08 -7.07
CA ASN A 101 11.63 -10.08 -7.54
C ASN A 101 10.93 -11.30 -8.16
N ARG A 102 9.85 -11.79 -7.55
CA ARG A 102 9.08 -12.93 -8.09
C ARG A 102 8.35 -12.59 -9.38
N ALA A 103 7.89 -11.35 -9.52
CA ALA A 103 7.13 -10.89 -10.67
C ALA A 103 8.01 -10.36 -11.81
N GLY A 104 9.31 -10.16 -11.59
CA GLY A 104 10.16 -9.39 -12.51
C GLY A 104 9.71 -7.93 -12.65
N ALA A 105 9.03 -7.40 -11.64
CA ALA A 105 8.44 -6.06 -11.67
C ALA A 105 9.41 -5.01 -11.12
N GLU A 106 9.33 -3.79 -11.66
CA GLU A 106 10.12 -2.66 -11.15
C GLU A 106 9.62 -2.21 -9.76
N ILE A 107 10.55 -1.85 -8.87
CA ILE A 107 10.24 -1.25 -7.57
C ILE A 107 9.86 0.22 -7.78
N PRO A 108 8.65 0.66 -7.39
CA PRO A 108 8.21 2.04 -7.57
C PRO A 108 9.17 3.07 -6.93
N LEU A 109 9.39 4.20 -7.60
CA LEU A 109 10.32 5.25 -7.15
C LEU A 109 10.02 5.74 -5.72
N MET A 110 8.74 5.88 -5.36
CA MET A 110 8.33 6.26 -4.01
C MET A 110 8.93 5.32 -2.95
N VAL A 111 8.97 4.01 -3.21
CA VAL A 111 9.55 3.02 -2.27
C VAL A 111 11.06 3.17 -2.18
N ARG A 112 11.73 3.44 -3.31
CA ARG A 112 13.17 3.72 -3.32
C ARG A 112 13.49 4.95 -2.46
N ILE A 113 12.66 5.99 -2.51
CA ILE A 113 12.79 7.18 -1.65
C ILE A 113 12.53 6.83 -0.18
N LEU A 114 11.47 6.07 0.13
CA LEU A 114 11.16 5.65 1.50
C LEU A 114 12.31 4.85 2.15
N LYS A 115 13.01 4.00 1.38
CA LYS A 115 14.18 3.26 1.85
C LYS A 115 15.36 4.16 2.27
N LEU A 116 15.39 5.42 1.84
CA LEU A 116 16.43 6.38 2.25
C LEU A 116 16.12 7.01 3.62
N ASP A 117 14.87 6.93 4.10
CA ASP A 117 14.48 7.45 5.41
C ASP A 117 15.17 6.66 6.54
N HIS A 118 15.86 7.36 7.44
CA HIS A 118 16.59 6.73 8.55
C HIS A 118 15.69 5.87 9.45
N ARG A 119 14.43 6.25 9.67
CA ARG A 119 13.50 5.50 10.54
C ARG A 119 13.10 4.18 9.90
N ILE A 120 12.91 4.18 8.58
CA ILE A 120 12.68 2.98 7.80
C ILE A 120 13.93 2.11 7.78
N ARG A 121 15.11 2.68 7.55
CA ARG A 121 16.39 1.93 7.58
C ARG A 121 16.62 1.25 8.93
N THR A 122 16.40 1.95 10.04
CA THR A 122 16.51 1.38 11.38
C THR A 122 15.48 0.27 11.61
N ALA A 123 14.24 0.44 11.13
CA ALA A 123 13.21 -0.59 11.23
C ALA A 123 13.55 -1.84 10.40
N LEU A 124 14.13 -1.67 9.21
CA LEU A 124 14.60 -2.76 8.36
C LEU A 124 15.79 -3.53 8.99
N SER A 125 16.75 -2.82 9.60
CA SER A 125 17.89 -3.46 10.26
C SER A 125 17.51 -4.16 11.57
N GLY A 126 16.55 -3.62 12.31
CA GLY A 126 16.07 -4.17 13.57
C GLY A 126 15.07 -5.32 13.43
N ALA A 127 14.88 -5.87 12.21
CA ALA A 127 14.13 -7.10 11.97
C ALA A 127 15.06 -8.34 11.86
N ALA A 128 16.39 -8.12 11.84
CA ALA A 128 17.42 -9.16 11.71
C ALA A 128 18.14 -9.50 13.03
N ALA A 129 17.61 -9.04 14.17
CA ALA A 129 18.09 -9.35 15.52
C ALA A 129 17.00 -10.07 16.31
#